data_AF-C6T155-F1
#
_entry.id   AF-C6T155-F1
#
_cell.length_a   1.000
_cell.length_b   1.000
_cell.length_c   1.000
_cell.angle_alpha   90.00
_cell.angle_beta   90.00
_cell.angle_gamma   90.00
#
_symmetry.space_group_name_H-M   'P 1'
#
loop_
_entity.id
_entity.type
_entity.pdbx_description
1 polymer ?
#
loop_
_entity_poly.entity_id
_entity_poly.type
_entity_poly.pdbx_seq_one_letter_code
_entity_poly.pdbx_strand_id
1 'polypeptide(L)'
;MRAAWWAFGERNFNRFGGCLGKNSTMGKNLRLLDDLHVHILASRESSSGRDTIRMEYLTLLKEMTEPLPTLPKAEAVQQVVELMNTYSISQEDFDTIVKLSKFRVP
;
A
#
# COMPACT_ATOMS: atom_id res chain seq x y z
N MET A 1 -18.63 -23.23 -22.02
CA MET A 1 -19.96 -22.83 -21.48
C MET A 1 -20.36 -23.78 -20.36
N ARG A 2 -20.26 -23.40 -19.07
CA ARG A 2 -20.75 -24.23 -17.94
C ARG A 2 -20.85 -23.47 -16.59
N ALA A 3 -21.41 -22.27 -16.58
CA ALA A 3 -21.70 -21.55 -15.32
C ALA A 3 -23.21 -21.42 -15.04
N ALA A 4 -24.04 -21.44 -16.10
CA ALA A 4 -25.47 -21.14 -15.98
C ALA A 4 -26.30 -22.22 -15.25
N TRP A 5 -25.87 -23.49 -15.26
CA TRP A 5 -26.65 -24.60 -14.69
C TRP A 5 -26.69 -24.62 -13.16
N TRP A 6 -25.79 -23.91 -12.47
CA TRP A 6 -25.73 -23.86 -11.00
C TRP A 6 -26.46 -22.66 -10.37
N ALA A 7 -26.92 -21.70 -11.19
CA ALA A 7 -27.48 -20.43 -10.73
C ALA A 7 -29.02 -20.35 -10.82
N PHE A 8 -29.71 -21.50 -10.89
CA PHE A 8 -31.16 -21.55 -11.00
C PHE A 8 -31.81 -21.26 -9.63
N GLY A 9 -32.07 -19.98 -9.34
CA GLY A 9 -32.83 -19.56 -8.16
C GLY A 9 -32.31 -18.31 -7.45
N GLU A 10 -31.10 -17.85 -7.77
CA GLU A 10 -30.55 -16.65 -7.15
C GLU A 10 -31.08 -15.42 -7.90
N ARG A 11 -31.95 -14.63 -7.23
CA ARG A 11 -32.39 -13.33 -7.74
C ARG A 11 -31.17 -12.42 -7.86
N ASN A 12 -30.59 -12.38 -9.04
CA ASN A 12 -29.54 -11.45 -9.43
C ASN A 12 -30.17 -10.04 -9.51
N PHE A 13 -30.36 -9.40 -8.36
CA PHE A 13 -30.59 -7.95 -8.33
C PHE A 13 -29.43 -7.33 -9.08
N ASN A 14 -29.72 -6.57 -10.14
CA ASN A 14 -28.77 -5.92 -11.04
C ASN A 14 -27.64 -5.20 -10.28
N ARG A 15 -26.64 -5.94 -9.80
CA ARG A 15 -25.39 -5.39 -9.29
C ARG A 15 -24.53 -5.25 -10.52
N PHE A 16 -24.21 -4.02 -10.89
CA PHE A 16 -23.09 -3.76 -11.78
C PHE A 16 -21.92 -4.62 -11.31
N GLY A 17 -21.32 -5.40 -12.22
CA GLY A 17 -20.29 -6.36 -11.85
C GLY A 17 -19.21 -5.68 -11.02
N GLY A 18 -19.13 -6.03 -9.73
CA GLY A 18 -18.20 -5.40 -8.78
C GLY A 18 -16.72 -5.53 -9.18
N CYS A 19 -16.44 -6.35 -10.20
CA CYS A 19 -15.14 -6.48 -10.84
C CYS A 19 -14.61 -5.15 -11.41
N LEU A 20 -15.46 -4.33 -12.04
CA LEU A 20 -15.01 -3.06 -12.64
C LEU A 20 -14.54 -2.05 -11.58
N GLY A 21 -15.28 -1.93 -10.48
CA GLY A 21 -14.91 -1.08 -9.35
C GLY A 21 -13.62 -1.56 -8.68
N LYS A 22 -13.52 -2.86 -8.40
CA LYS A 22 -12.31 -3.47 -7.82
C LYS A 22 -11.08 -3.31 -8.72
N ASN A 23 -11.23 -3.49 -10.03
CA ASN A 23 -10.15 -3.30 -11.00
C ASN A 23 -9.68 -1.85 -11.07
N SER A 24 -10.61 -0.88 -11.04
CA SER A 24 -10.26 0.54 -11.00
C SER A 24 -9.48 0.89 -9.74
N THR A 25 -9.94 0.42 -8.57
CA THR A 25 -9.24 0.65 -7.30
C THR A 25 -7.86 0.02 -7.28
N MET A 26 -7.72 -1.21 -7.79
CA MET A 26 -6.42 -1.88 -7.93
C MET A 26 -5.45 -1.05 -8.80
N GLY A 27 -5.91 -0.56 -9.96
CA GLY A 27 -5.11 0.27 -10.84
C GLY A 27 -4.73 1.64 -10.24
N LYS A 28 -5.58 2.23 -9.38
CA LYS A 28 -5.24 3.46 -8.66
C LYS A 28 -4.14 3.21 -7.62
N ASN A 29 -4.27 2.14 -6.85
CA ASN A 29 -3.28 1.79 -5.82
C ASN A 29 -1.91 1.46 -6.45
N LEU A 30 -1.90 0.80 -7.61
CA LEU A 30 -0.67 0.54 -8.36
C LEU A 30 0.06 1.82 -8.77
N ARG A 31 -0.66 2.84 -9.24
CA ARG A 31 -0.06 4.12 -9.63
C ARG A 31 0.53 4.86 -8.43
N LEU A 32 -0.15 4.83 -7.29
CA LEU A 32 0.36 5.44 -6.05
C LEU A 32 1.65 4.75 -5.57
N LEU A 33 1.73 3.42 -5.69
CA LEU A 33 2.96 2.69 -5.38
C LEU A 33 4.11 3.02 -6.34
N ASP A 34 3.82 3.23 -7.62
CA ASP A 34 4.82 3.57 -8.63
C ASP A 34 5.37 4.99 -8.41
N ASP A 35 4.54 5.93 -7.97
CA ASP A 35 4.95 7.31 -7.65
C ASP A 35 5.88 7.36 -6.43
N LEU A 36 5.48 6.67 -5.36
CA LEU A 36 6.33 6.43 -4.17
C LEU A 36 7.66 5.77 -4.54
N HIS A 37 7.65 4.91 -5.55
CA HIS A 37 8.84 4.22 -6.04
C HIS A 37 9.83 5.15 -6.72
N VAL A 38 9.36 6.07 -7.53
CA VAL A 38 10.22 7.10 -8.12
C VAL A 38 10.87 7.96 -7.03
N HIS A 39 10.14 8.31 -5.97
CA HIS A 39 10.67 9.11 -4.86
C HIS A 39 11.77 8.38 -4.07
N ILE A 40 11.58 7.10 -3.72
CA ILE A 40 12.61 6.33 -3.02
C ILE A 40 13.81 6.04 -3.92
N LEU A 41 13.64 5.76 -5.21
CA LEU A 41 14.79 5.61 -6.12
C LEU A 41 15.61 6.90 -6.21
N ALA A 42 14.96 8.07 -6.13
CA ALA A 42 15.65 9.35 -6.15
C ALA A 42 16.56 9.55 -4.92
N SER A 43 16.29 8.89 -3.79
CA SER A 43 17.15 8.94 -2.59
C SER A 43 18.44 8.12 -2.72
N ARG A 44 18.57 7.30 -3.77
CA ARG A 44 19.73 6.41 -4.06
C ARG A 44 20.00 5.32 -3.02
N GLU A 45 19.10 5.13 -2.05
CA GLU A 45 19.25 4.12 -0.98
C GLU A 45 18.81 2.71 -1.43
N SER A 46 18.06 2.57 -2.53
CA SER A 46 17.66 1.26 -3.07
C SER A 46 17.81 1.16 -4.60
N SER A 47 18.35 0.04 -5.08
CA SER A 47 18.58 -0.25 -6.51
C SER A 47 17.69 -1.40 -7.03
N SER A 48 16.54 -1.57 -6.39
CA SER A 48 15.74 -2.79 -6.41
C SER A 48 14.68 -2.74 -7.53
N GLY A 49 14.21 -3.90 -8.03
CA GLY A 49 13.17 -3.98 -9.07
C GLY A 49 11.75 -3.93 -8.48
N ARG A 50 10.72 -3.61 -9.28
CA ARG A 50 9.35 -3.32 -8.78
C ARG A 50 8.78 -4.33 -7.77
N ASP A 51 9.08 -5.62 -7.90
CA ASP A 51 8.59 -6.66 -7.00
C ASP A 51 9.36 -6.74 -5.67
N THR A 52 10.68 -6.53 -5.69
CA THR A 52 11.51 -6.53 -4.49
C THR A 52 11.29 -5.26 -3.66
N ILE A 53 11.04 -4.14 -4.32
CA ILE A 53 10.67 -2.87 -3.67
C ILE A 53 9.32 -3.00 -2.96
N ARG A 54 8.38 -3.76 -3.53
CA ARG A 54 7.11 -4.09 -2.85
C ARG A 54 7.31 -4.71 -1.47
N MET A 55 8.32 -5.57 -1.33
CA MET A 55 8.68 -6.14 -0.02
C MET A 55 9.41 -5.11 0.86
N GLU A 56 10.32 -4.33 0.29
CA GLU A 56 11.03 -3.25 1.01
C GLU A 56 10.06 -2.22 1.61
N TYR A 57 8.98 -1.85 0.93
CA TYR A 57 7.94 -0.97 1.48
C TYR A 57 7.25 -1.52 2.72
N LEU A 58 6.93 -2.82 2.70
CA LEU A 58 6.26 -3.47 3.82
C LEU A 58 7.19 -3.52 5.04
N THR A 59 8.48 -3.71 4.79
CA THR A 59 9.53 -3.65 5.83
C THR A 59 9.67 -2.24 6.38
N LEU A 60 9.79 -1.21 5.53
CA LEU A 60 9.82 0.21 5.92
C LEU A 60 8.60 0.62 6.74
N LEU A 61 7.41 0.23 6.29
CA LEU A 61 6.17 0.43 7.03
C LEU A 61 6.23 -0.17 8.42
N LYS A 62 6.69 -1.41 8.50
CA LYS A 62 6.80 -2.10 9.79
C LYS A 62 7.77 -1.35 10.70
N GLU A 63 8.94 -0.97 10.21
CA GLU A 63 9.95 -0.22 10.97
C GLU A 63 9.46 1.17 11.42
N MET A 64 8.58 1.83 10.66
CA MET A 64 7.96 3.09 11.07
C MET A 64 6.81 2.91 12.07
N THR A 65 6.12 1.77 12.04
CA THR A 65 4.93 1.54 12.89
C THR A 65 5.25 0.80 14.19
N GLU A 66 6.33 0.00 14.21
CA GLU A 66 6.84 -0.76 15.36
C GLU A 66 7.34 0.09 16.55
N PRO A 67 8.01 1.25 16.37
CA PRO A 67 8.45 2.09 17.49
C PRO A 67 7.29 2.81 18.18
N LEU A 68 6.15 3.03 17.51
CA LEU A 68 4.99 3.76 18.05
C LEU A 68 4.35 3.10 19.29
N PRO A 69 4.13 1.77 19.35
CA PRO A 69 3.59 1.12 20.55
C PRO A 69 4.66 0.72 21.59
N THR A 70 5.94 0.65 21.20
CA THR A 70 7.01 0.09 22.05
C THR A 70 7.81 1.14 22.81
N LEU A 71 7.92 2.36 22.28
CA LEU A 71 8.76 3.42 22.84
C LEU A 71 7.94 4.60 23.39
N PRO A 72 8.53 5.43 24.26
CA PRO A 72 7.97 6.73 24.62
C PRO A 72 7.72 7.58 23.38
N LYS A 73 6.59 8.31 23.34
CA LYS A 73 6.15 9.08 22.16
C LYS A 73 7.25 9.96 21.53
N ALA A 74 8.09 10.60 22.33
CA ALA A 74 9.13 11.49 21.84
C ALA A 74 10.23 10.73 21.06
N GLU A 75 10.69 9.61 21.61
CA GLU A 75 11.71 8.75 20.97
C GLU A 75 11.15 8.04 19.73
N ALA A 76 9.90 7.58 19.80
CA ALA A 76 9.23 6.95 18.67
C ALA A 76 9.11 7.91 17.48
N VAL A 77 8.69 9.16 17.73
CA VAL A 77 8.58 10.18 16.67
C VAL A 77 9.95 10.52 16.09
N GLN A 78 10.99 10.62 16.93
CA GLN A 78 12.33 10.92 16.46
C GLN A 78 12.88 9.83 15.51
N GLN A 79 12.72 8.55 15.87
CA GLN A 79 13.15 7.44 15.01
C GLN A 79 12.40 7.41 13.68
N VAL A 80 11.08 7.66 13.69
CA VAL A 80 10.29 7.71 12.46
C VAL A 80 10.74 8.85 11.55
N VAL A 81 11.00 10.03 12.12
CA VAL A 81 11.48 11.20 11.35
C VAL A 81 12.89 10.96 10.78
N GLU A 82 13.77 10.30 11.53
CA GLU A 82 15.11 9.93 11.06
C GLU A 82 15.05 8.93 9.89
N LEU A 83 14.16 7.95 9.96
CA LEU A 83 13.88 7.02 8.84
C LEU A 83 13.31 7.77 7.63
N MET A 84 12.35 8.69 7.84
CA MET A 84 11.80 9.50 6.75
C MET A 84 12.90 10.32 6.06
N ASN A 85 13.82 10.92 6.82
CA ASN A 85 14.94 11.67 6.25
C ASN A 85 15.93 10.76 5.51
N THR A 86 16.26 9.59 6.06
CA THR A 86 17.17 8.60 5.46
C THR A 86 16.69 8.21 4.05
N TYR A 87 15.40 7.92 3.93
CA TYR A 87 14.81 7.50 2.65
C TYR A 87 14.26 8.66 1.81
N SER A 88 14.44 9.91 2.26
CA SER A 88 13.87 11.11 1.64
C SER A 88 12.35 11.02 1.39
N ILE A 89 11.63 10.40 2.32
CA ILE A 89 10.18 10.18 2.28
C ILE A 89 9.48 11.45 2.77
N SER A 90 8.58 11.99 1.95
CA SER A 90 7.77 13.14 2.34
C SER A 90 6.61 12.75 3.26
N GLN A 91 6.00 13.74 3.92
CA GLN A 91 4.79 13.52 4.70
C GLN A 91 3.64 12.96 3.84
N GLU A 92 3.53 13.40 2.59
CA GLU A 92 2.51 12.93 1.64
C GLU A 92 2.71 11.46 1.27
N ASP A 93 3.97 11.07 1.12
CA ASP A 93 4.36 9.68 0.84
C ASP A 93 3.99 8.78 2.03
N PHE A 94 4.31 9.21 3.25
CA PHE A 94 3.96 8.50 4.47
C PHE A 94 2.44 8.31 4.62
N ASP A 95 1.65 9.36 4.40
CA ASP A 95 0.19 9.29 4.45
C ASP A 95 -0.38 8.34 3.38
N THR A 96 0.21 8.34 2.18
CA THR A 96 -0.15 7.44 1.09
C THR A 96 0.13 5.99 1.46
N ILE A 97 1.30 5.73 2.04
CA ILE A 97 1.71 4.40 2.50
C ILE A 97 0.77 3.88 3.61
N VAL A 98 0.43 4.70 4.61
CA VAL A 98 -0.53 4.35 5.69
C VAL A 98 -1.93 4.12 5.14
N LYS A 99 -2.33 4.85 4.10
CA LYS A 99 -3.62 4.65 3.43
C LYS A 99 -3.66 3.33 2.65
N LEU A 100 -2.55 2.95 2.01
CA LEU A 100 -2.40 1.70 1.29
C LEU A 100 -2.35 0.49 2.23
N SER A 101 -1.76 0.61 3.43
CA SER A 101 -1.70 -0.49 4.40
C SER A 101 -3.07 -0.91 4.96
N LYS A 102 -4.04 0.02 4.98
CA LYS A 102 -5.43 -0.25 5.36
C LYS A 102 -6.23 -1.00 4.28
N PHE A 103 -5.65 -1.23 3.12
CA PHE A 103 -6.34 -1.86 2.01
C PHE A 103 -6.49 -3.38 2.25
N ARG A 104 -7.65 -3.77 2.77
CA ARG A 104 -8.01 -5.19 2.92
C ARG A 104 -8.50 -5.71 1.57
N VAL A 105 -7.75 -6.64 0.97
CA VAL A 105 -8.26 -7.42 -0.16
C VAL A 105 -9.37 -8.33 0.40
N PRO A 106 -10.61 -8.26 -0.12
CA PRO A 106 -11.73 -9.06 0.34
C PRO A 106 -11.57 -10.55 0.00
#